data_AF-A0A9D6ERA1-F1
#
_entry.id   AF-A0A9D6ERA1-F1
#
_cell.length_a   1.000
_cell.length_b   1.000
_cell.length_c   1.000
_cell.angle_alpha   90.00
_cell.angle_beta   90.00
_cell.angle_gamma   90.00
#
_symmetry.space_group_name_H-M   'P 1'
#
loop_
_entity.id
_entity.type
_entity.pdbx_description
1 polymer ?
#
loop_
_entity_poly.entity_id
_entity_poly.type
_entity_poly.pdbx_seq_one_letter_code
_entity_poly.pdbx_strand_id
1 'polypeptide(L)'
;AKHTRLNPSHIVSLAGRKLYPDPNQALAHDVIRSLNEDETSPLHGDIKMLGTGRGRVSQAPLAEEIVDFLETVETVGGSARIQELRHGAKRFFLNYMKAVGSVFASAWAGRKYSIKTGAALRAFIRVAPDVMARARGLRKDPLDLHAIREAIKPWGTRLGDRRFETEGEWRQKLAGGTRGTVETLTRELREALRS
;
A
#
# COMPACT_ATOMS: atom_id res chain seq x y z
N ALA A 1 -28.70 1.00 29.96
CA ALA A 1 -27.26 0.72 29.78
C ALA A 1 -26.99 0.48 28.30
N LYS A 2 -26.16 1.30 27.64
CA LYS A 2 -25.83 1.14 26.21
C LYS A 2 -24.88 -0.04 26.05
N HIS A 3 -25.36 -1.14 25.47
CA HIS A 3 -24.55 -2.28 25.10
C HIS A 3 -23.71 -1.91 23.86
N THR A 4 -22.46 -1.52 24.06
CA THR A 4 -21.50 -1.41 22.96
C THR A 4 -21.17 -2.82 22.51
N ARG A 5 -21.72 -3.27 21.37
CA ARG A 5 -21.29 -4.52 20.75
C ARG A 5 -19.80 -4.38 20.43
N LEU A 6 -18.95 -5.16 21.10
CA LEU A 6 -17.54 -5.26 20.77
C LEU A 6 -17.40 -5.67 19.29
N ASN A 7 -16.55 -4.97 18.54
CA ASN A 7 -16.17 -5.39 17.19
C ASN A 7 -15.38 -6.71 17.30
N PRO A 8 -15.66 -7.75 16.48
CA PRO A 8 -14.89 -9.00 16.48
C PRO A 8 -13.37 -8.83 16.37
N SER A 9 -12.91 -7.71 15.80
CA SER A 9 -11.50 -7.31 15.76
C SER A 9 -10.87 -7.01 17.14
N HIS A 10 -11.67 -6.94 18.22
CA HIS A 10 -11.21 -6.64 19.58
C HIS A 10 -10.96 -7.89 20.45
N ILE A 11 -11.15 -9.11 19.93
CA ILE A 11 -10.87 -10.33 20.70
C ILE A 11 -9.41 -10.72 20.53
N VAL A 12 -8.57 -10.25 21.47
CA VAL A 12 -7.20 -10.74 21.65
C VAL A 12 -7.27 -12.12 22.31
N SER A 13 -6.78 -13.17 21.64
CA SER A 13 -6.52 -14.46 22.28
C SER A 13 -5.08 -14.54 22.75
N LEU A 14 -4.90 -14.63 24.06
CA LEU A 14 -3.65 -14.98 24.77
C LEU A 14 -3.17 -16.42 24.47
N ALA A 15 -3.90 -17.18 23.67
CA ALA A 15 -3.52 -18.51 23.19
C ALA A 15 -3.51 -18.50 21.66
N GLY A 16 -2.31 -18.46 21.06
CA GLY A 16 -2.14 -18.31 19.63
C GLY A 16 -2.88 -19.36 18.80
N ARG A 17 -3.95 -18.96 18.10
CA ARG A 17 -4.33 -19.40 16.74
C ARG A 17 -5.56 -18.63 16.21
N LYS A 18 -5.39 -18.07 15.01
CA LYS A 18 -6.33 -17.38 14.08
C LYS A 18 -7.24 -16.29 14.68
N LEU A 19 -6.72 -15.05 14.69
CA LEU A 19 -7.47 -13.80 14.93
C LEU A 19 -8.42 -13.40 13.79
N TYR A 20 -8.34 -14.05 12.62
CA TYR A 20 -9.19 -13.76 11.46
C TYR A 20 -9.72 -15.06 10.85
N PRO A 21 -11.04 -15.15 10.57
CA PRO A 21 -11.59 -16.26 9.80
C PRO A 21 -11.02 -16.29 8.37
N ASP A 22 -10.77 -15.09 7.82
CA ASP A 22 -10.27 -14.89 6.46
C ASP A 22 -8.72 -14.83 6.44
N PRO A 23 -8.05 -15.75 5.71
CA PRO A 23 -6.60 -15.71 5.49
C PRO A 23 -6.10 -14.44 4.79
N ASN A 24 -6.89 -13.81 3.91
CA ASN A 24 -6.52 -12.55 3.25
C ASN A 24 -6.44 -11.41 4.26
N GLN A 25 -7.46 -11.28 5.11
CA GLN A 25 -7.47 -10.28 6.17
C GLN A 25 -6.29 -10.45 7.14
N ALA A 26 -5.99 -11.68 7.56
CA ALA A 26 -4.82 -11.96 8.40
C ALA A 26 -3.51 -11.49 7.73
N LEU A 27 -3.32 -11.87 6.46
CA LEU A 27 -2.13 -11.49 5.71
C LEU A 27 -2.02 -9.98 5.51
N ALA A 28 -3.14 -9.30 5.23
CA ALA A 28 -3.17 -7.85 5.07
C ALA A 28 -2.69 -7.13 6.35
N HIS A 29 -3.20 -7.51 7.52
CA HIS A 29 -2.74 -6.96 8.80
C HIS A 29 -1.27 -7.26 9.06
N ASP A 30 -0.81 -8.46 8.72
CA ASP A 30 0.58 -8.88 8.82
C ASP A 30 1.53 -8.05 7.93
N VAL A 31 1.09 -7.71 6.72
CA VAL A 31 1.81 -6.79 5.82
C VAL A 31 1.86 -5.39 6.41
N ILE A 32 0.73 -4.84 6.88
CA ILE A 32 0.68 -3.51 7.48
C ILE A 32 1.59 -3.42 8.72
N ARG A 33 1.57 -4.45 9.56
CA ARG A 33 2.48 -4.56 10.70
C ARG A 33 3.94 -4.52 10.24
N SER A 34 4.29 -5.34 9.24
CA SER A 34 5.66 -5.38 8.69
C SER A 34 6.09 -4.02 8.14
N LEU A 35 5.21 -3.31 7.41
CA LEU A 35 5.48 -1.96 6.90
C LEU A 35 5.70 -0.94 8.02
N ASN A 36 5.09 -1.12 9.18
CA ASN A 36 5.20 -0.18 10.29
C ASN A 36 6.35 -0.50 11.26
N GLU A 37 6.68 -1.77 11.47
CA GLU A 37 7.60 -2.23 12.51
C GLU A 37 9.02 -2.53 11.97
N ASP A 38 9.17 -2.88 10.70
CA ASP A 38 10.49 -3.10 10.09
C ASP A 38 11.25 -1.77 10.00
N GLU A 39 12.45 -1.68 10.62
CA GLU A 39 13.27 -0.47 10.66
C GLU A 39 13.76 -0.03 9.27
N THR A 40 13.84 -0.96 8.32
CA THR A 40 14.22 -0.66 6.93
C THR A 40 13.03 -0.19 6.09
N SER A 41 11.81 -0.23 6.65
CA SER A 41 10.62 0.24 5.96
C SER A 41 10.59 1.77 5.85
N PRO A 42 10.30 2.34 4.66
CA PRO A 42 10.09 3.78 4.52
C PRO A 42 8.84 4.32 5.24
N LEU A 43 8.00 3.43 5.79
CA LEU A 43 6.79 3.72 6.58
C LEU A 43 6.95 3.35 8.06
N HIS A 44 8.17 3.07 8.52
CA HIS A 44 8.44 2.73 9.91
C HIS A 44 7.84 3.78 10.87
N GLY A 45 6.94 3.34 11.75
CA GLY A 45 6.23 4.19 12.71
C GLY A 45 5.19 5.17 12.13
N ASP A 46 4.95 5.20 10.82
CA ASP A 46 4.00 6.12 10.19
C ASP A 46 2.55 5.62 10.27
N ILE A 47 2.33 4.31 10.46
CA ILE A 47 1.01 3.68 10.50
C ILE A 47 0.53 3.51 11.94
N LYS A 48 -0.69 3.96 12.21
CA LYS A 48 -1.33 3.85 13.51
C LYS A 48 -1.81 2.43 13.79
N MET A 49 -1.00 1.70 14.56
CA MET A 49 -1.32 0.35 15.00
C MET A 49 -2.34 0.39 16.15
N LEU A 50 -3.28 -0.56 16.15
CA LEU A 50 -4.29 -0.73 17.20
C LEU A 50 -3.59 -0.90 18.55
N GLY A 51 -4.06 -0.20 19.58
CA GLY A 51 -3.50 -0.25 20.94
C GLY A 51 -2.22 0.56 21.17
N THR A 52 -1.49 0.99 20.13
CA THR A 52 -0.21 1.72 20.29
C THR A 52 -0.34 3.25 20.23
N GLY A 53 -1.43 3.77 19.67
CA GLY A 53 -1.78 5.19 19.65
C GLY A 53 -0.90 6.12 18.79
N ARG A 54 0.33 5.70 18.44
CA ARG A 54 1.33 6.42 17.64
C ARG A 54 1.09 6.19 16.14
N GLY A 55 1.58 7.09 15.27
CA GLY A 55 1.41 7.01 13.81
C GLY A 55 0.34 7.96 13.26
N ARG A 56 0.46 8.31 11.98
CA ARG A 56 -0.37 9.34 11.31
C ARG A 56 -1.45 8.76 10.39
N VAL A 57 -1.29 7.52 9.94
CA VAL A 57 -2.20 6.89 8.97
C VAL A 57 -2.95 5.72 9.61
N SER A 58 -4.27 5.66 9.48
CA SER A 58 -5.05 4.52 10.01
C SER A 58 -4.71 3.23 9.26
N GLN A 59 -4.51 2.13 10.00
CA GLN A 59 -4.22 0.83 9.39
C GLN A 59 -5.41 0.23 8.62
N ALA A 60 -6.65 0.46 9.08
CA ALA A 60 -7.81 -0.29 8.60
C ALA A 60 -8.08 -0.04 7.09
N PRO A 61 -8.09 1.21 6.60
CA PRO A 61 -8.25 1.46 5.17
C PRO A 61 -7.09 0.94 4.31
N LEU A 62 -5.88 0.79 4.87
CA LEU A 62 -4.75 0.21 4.13
C LEU A 62 -4.86 -1.31 4.06
N ALA A 63 -5.30 -1.95 5.14
CA ALA A 63 -5.56 -3.39 5.18
C ALA A 63 -6.67 -3.77 4.17
N GLU A 64 -7.74 -2.99 4.08
CA GLU A 64 -8.80 -3.15 3.08
C GLU A 64 -8.23 -3.15 1.65
N GLU A 65 -7.39 -2.18 1.29
CA GLU A 65 -6.77 -2.17 -0.06
C GLU A 65 -5.86 -3.39 -0.32
N ILE A 66 -5.20 -3.93 0.72
CA ILE A 66 -4.37 -5.12 0.57
C ILE A 66 -5.25 -6.38 0.37
N VAL A 67 -6.41 -6.45 1.04
CA VAL A 67 -7.38 -7.53 0.80
C VAL A 67 -7.88 -7.47 -0.65
N ASP A 68 -8.33 -6.30 -1.11
CA ASP A 68 -8.77 -6.10 -2.49
C ASP A 68 -7.66 -6.46 -3.51
N PHE A 69 -6.41 -6.11 -3.19
CA PHE A 69 -5.24 -6.48 -3.98
C PHE A 69 -5.07 -8.00 -4.09
N LEU A 70 -5.16 -8.73 -2.97
CA LEU A 70 -5.03 -10.19 -2.94
C LEU A 70 -6.15 -10.85 -3.76
N GLU A 71 -7.39 -10.40 -3.60
CA GLU A 71 -8.55 -10.89 -4.35
C GLU A 71 -8.42 -10.62 -5.86
N THR A 72 -7.91 -9.44 -6.23
CA THR A 72 -7.64 -9.09 -7.64
C THR A 72 -6.60 -10.03 -8.24
N VAL A 73 -5.50 -10.30 -7.54
CA VAL A 73 -4.45 -11.21 -8.03
C VAL A 73 -4.95 -12.64 -8.12
N GLU A 74 -5.78 -13.09 -7.17
CA GLU A 74 -6.42 -14.40 -7.21
C GLU A 74 -7.34 -14.55 -8.43
N THR A 75 -8.18 -13.55 -8.68
CA THR A 75 -9.14 -13.54 -9.81
C THR A 75 -8.42 -13.55 -11.17
N VAL A 76 -7.38 -12.73 -11.33
CA VAL A 76 -6.66 -12.60 -12.62
C VAL A 76 -5.62 -13.71 -12.82
N GLY A 77 -5.03 -14.20 -11.73
CA GLY A 77 -3.85 -15.04 -11.74
C GLY A 77 -4.07 -16.51 -11.42
N GLY A 78 -5.22 -16.86 -10.85
CA GLY A 78 -5.55 -18.21 -10.39
C GLY A 78 -4.74 -18.67 -9.16
N SER A 79 -5.05 -19.87 -8.70
CA SER A 79 -4.59 -20.42 -7.42
C SER A 79 -3.06 -20.46 -7.26
N ALA A 80 -2.31 -20.80 -8.31
CA ALA A 80 -0.85 -20.88 -8.21
C ALA A 80 -0.19 -19.52 -7.92
N ARG A 81 -0.63 -18.46 -8.61
CA ARG A 81 -0.06 -17.11 -8.44
C ARG A 81 -0.40 -16.50 -7.09
N ILE A 82 -1.62 -16.72 -6.61
CA ILE A 82 -1.99 -16.23 -5.28
C ILE A 82 -1.21 -16.94 -4.18
N GLN A 83 -0.90 -18.24 -4.31
CA GLN A 83 -0.06 -18.93 -3.30
C GLN A 83 1.37 -18.38 -3.25
N GLU A 84 2.00 -18.16 -4.42
CA GLU A 84 3.30 -17.47 -4.51
C GLU A 84 3.24 -16.10 -3.81
N LEU A 85 2.22 -15.31 -4.13
CA LEU A 85 2.05 -13.99 -3.54
C LEU A 85 1.77 -14.04 -2.03
N ARG A 86 0.94 -14.98 -1.54
CA ARG A 86 0.67 -15.14 -0.11
C ARG A 86 1.95 -15.37 0.69
N HIS A 87 2.89 -16.14 0.13
CA HIS A 87 4.21 -16.34 0.74
C HIS A 87 5.11 -15.10 0.62
N GLY A 88 5.04 -14.38 -0.50
CA GLY A 88 5.89 -13.23 -0.80
C GLY A 88 5.35 -11.85 -0.40
N ALA A 89 4.11 -11.72 0.09
CA ALA A 89 3.41 -10.43 0.20
C ALA A 89 4.13 -9.41 1.08
N LYS A 90 4.67 -9.84 2.23
CA LYS A 90 5.45 -8.96 3.12
C LYS A 90 6.67 -8.40 2.41
N ARG A 91 7.46 -9.27 1.76
CA ARG A 91 8.64 -8.89 0.97
C ARG A 91 8.24 -7.95 -0.18
N PHE A 92 7.17 -8.27 -0.90
CA PHE A 92 6.68 -7.45 -1.99
C PHE A 92 6.37 -6.02 -1.53
N PHE A 93 5.53 -5.85 -0.52
CA PHE A 93 5.11 -4.51 -0.08
C PHE A 93 6.27 -3.71 0.54
N LEU A 94 7.18 -4.35 1.28
CA LEU A 94 8.40 -3.70 1.77
C LEU A 94 9.26 -3.19 0.60
N ASN A 95 9.54 -4.05 -0.38
CA ASN A 95 10.32 -3.67 -1.56
C ASN A 95 9.60 -2.61 -2.40
N TYR A 96 8.29 -2.72 -2.52
CA TYR A 96 7.47 -1.78 -3.28
C TYR A 96 7.48 -0.39 -2.66
N MET A 97 7.28 -0.26 -1.34
CA MET A 97 7.37 1.04 -0.66
C MET A 97 8.80 1.62 -0.72
N LYS A 98 9.84 0.78 -0.62
CA LYS A 98 11.24 1.20 -0.85
C LYS A 98 11.45 1.76 -2.25
N ALA A 99 10.88 1.10 -3.27
CA ALA A 99 10.93 1.56 -4.64
C ALA A 99 10.21 2.91 -4.80
N VAL A 100 8.97 3.04 -4.29
CA VAL A 100 8.20 4.29 -4.32
C VAL A 100 8.97 5.44 -3.66
N GLY A 101 9.50 5.21 -2.46
CA GLY A 101 10.31 6.21 -1.76
C GLY A 101 11.57 6.61 -2.54
N SER A 102 12.19 5.69 -3.30
CA SER A 102 13.34 6.03 -4.15
C SER A 102 12.97 6.80 -5.42
N VAL A 103 11.80 6.54 -6.02
CA VAL A 103 11.33 7.24 -7.22
C VAL A 103 10.86 8.66 -6.91
N PHE A 104 10.27 8.86 -5.73
CA PHE A 104 9.80 10.16 -5.25
C PHE A 104 10.60 10.63 -4.04
N ALA A 105 11.93 10.61 -4.14
CA ALA A 105 12.83 10.83 -3.00
C ALA A 105 12.59 12.18 -2.31
N SER A 106 12.40 13.26 -3.08
CA SER A 106 12.18 14.60 -2.52
C SER A 106 10.82 14.67 -1.79
N ALA A 107 9.77 14.13 -2.40
CA ALA A 107 8.45 14.10 -1.81
C ALA A 107 8.39 13.20 -0.57
N TRP A 108 9.10 12.08 -0.57
CA TRP A 108 9.09 11.12 0.55
C TRP A 108 9.79 11.68 1.79
N ALA A 109 10.87 12.44 1.61
CA ALA A 109 11.61 13.07 2.70
C ALA A 109 11.01 14.41 3.16
N GLY A 110 10.34 15.13 2.26
CA GLY A 110 9.87 16.50 2.51
C GLY A 110 8.57 16.58 3.30
N ARG A 111 8.50 17.50 4.27
CA ARG A 111 7.31 17.73 5.11
C ARG A 111 6.17 18.48 4.38
N LYS A 112 6.49 19.15 3.27
CA LYS A 112 5.53 19.90 2.44
C LYS A 112 4.81 19.03 1.41
N TYR A 113 4.91 17.71 1.52
CA TYR A 113 4.35 16.76 0.57
C TYR A 113 3.36 15.82 1.26
N SER A 114 2.33 15.42 0.51
CA SER A 114 1.23 14.57 0.98
C SER A 114 1.38 13.10 0.55
N ILE A 115 2.57 12.69 0.12
CA ILE A 115 2.84 11.34 -0.42
C ILE A 115 2.63 10.21 0.58
N LYS A 116 2.77 10.48 1.90
CA LYS A 116 2.52 9.50 2.97
C LYS A 116 1.15 9.65 3.63
N THR A 117 0.23 10.42 3.03
CA THR A 117 -1.14 10.51 3.54
C THR A 117 -1.89 9.21 3.29
N GLY A 118 -2.96 8.97 4.06
CA GLY A 118 -3.81 7.79 3.86
C GLY A 118 -4.37 7.68 2.44
N ALA A 119 -4.70 8.80 1.79
CA ALA A 119 -5.15 8.79 0.40
C ALA A 119 -4.05 8.35 -0.57
N ALA A 120 -2.84 8.89 -0.43
CA ALA A 120 -1.72 8.53 -1.31
C ALA A 120 -1.30 7.07 -1.13
N LEU A 121 -1.15 6.60 0.11
CA LEU A 121 -0.76 5.21 0.39
C LEU A 121 -1.79 4.20 -0.11
N ARG A 122 -3.10 4.49 0.03
CA ARG A 122 -4.14 3.64 -0.56
C ARG A 122 -4.05 3.58 -2.08
N ALA A 123 -3.83 4.70 -2.75
CA ALA A 123 -3.66 4.72 -4.20
C ALA A 123 -2.44 3.91 -4.66
N PHE A 124 -1.32 4.00 -3.92
CA PHE A 124 -0.15 3.16 -4.20
C PHE A 124 -0.46 1.66 -4.03
N ILE A 125 -1.15 1.25 -2.97
CA ILE A 125 -1.53 -0.16 -2.78
C ILE A 125 -2.45 -0.62 -3.93
N ARG A 126 -3.44 0.21 -4.30
CA ARG A 126 -4.41 -0.13 -5.34
C ARG A 126 -3.81 -0.35 -6.74
N VAL A 127 -2.69 0.32 -7.06
CA VAL A 127 -1.98 0.13 -8.33
C VAL A 127 -0.94 -1.01 -8.28
N ALA A 128 -0.74 -1.66 -7.13
CA ALA A 128 0.23 -2.74 -6.99
C ALA A 128 0.05 -3.91 -7.99
N PRO A 129 -1.17 -4.36 -8.36
CA PRO A 129 -1.31 -5.40 -9.39
C PRO A 129 -0.73 -4.98 -10.74
N ASP A 130 -0.93 -3.72 -11.14
CA ASP A 130 -0.39 -3.16 -12.39
C ASP A 130 1.15 -3.12 -12.36
N VAL A 131 1.74 -2.81 -11.20
CA VAL A 131 3.20 -2.85 -11.00
C VAL A 131 3.75 -4.26 -11.14
N MET A 132 3.10 -5.25 -10.51
CA MET A 132 3.49 -6.66 -10.66
C MET A 132 3.38 -7.12 -12.11
N ALA A 133 2.29 -6.76 -12.80
CA ALA A 133 2.08 -7.10 -14.20
C ALA A 133 3.18 -6.50 -15.09
N ARG A 134 3.55 -5.23 -14.87
CA ARG A 134 4.65 -4.58 -15.61
C ARG A 134 6.00 -5.22 -15.32
N ALA A 135 6.32 -5.53 -14.06
CA ALA A 135 7.56 -6.23 -13.72
C ALA A 135 7.68 -7.60 -14.42
N ARG A 136 6.57 -8.37 -14.47
CA ARG A 136 6.49 -9.61 -15.24
C ARG A 136 6.64 -9.38 -16.75
N GLY A 137 6.04 -8.31 -17.29
CA GLY A 137 6.22 -7.90 -18.69
C GLY A 137 7.67 -7.56 -19.06
N LEU A 138 8.44 -7.04 -18.09
CA LEU A 138 9.88 -6.83 -18.20
C LEU A 138 10.72 -8.13 -18.01
N ARG A 139 10.06 -9.29 -17.88
CA ARG A 139 10.68 -10.61 -17.61
C ARG A 139 11.53 -10.63 -16.33
N LYS A 140 11.13 -9.87 -15.30
CA LYS A 140 11.80 -9.84 -14.00
C LYS A 140 10.89 -10.39 -12.89
N ASP A 141 11.48 -10.76 -11.75
CA ASP A 141 10.76 -11.20 -10.55
C ASP A 141 9.93 -10.01 -9.99
N PRO A 142 8.59 -10.08 -9.94
CA PRO A 142 7.76 -9.00 -9.40
C PRO A 142 7.91 -8.76 -7.89
N LEU A 143 8.60 -9.65 -7.16
CA LEU A 143 8.90 -9.52 -5.73
C LEU A 143 10.28 -8.89 -5.46
N ASP A 144 11.11 -8.71 -6.49
CA ASP A 144 12.45 -8.13 -6.38
C ASP A 144 12.41 -6.59 -6.39
N LEU A 145 13.24 -5.97 -5.53
CA LEU A 145 13.29 -4.51 -5.39
C LEU A 145 13.72 -3.80 -6.67
N HIS A 146 14.75 -4.32 -7.36
CA HIS A 146 15.25 -3.70 -8.58
C HIS A 146 14.23 -3.84 -9.72
N ALA A 147 13.61 -5.02 -9.85
CA ALA A 147 12.52 -5.25 -10.79
C ALA A 147 11.34 -4.27 -10.57
N ILE A 148 10.90 -4.11 -9.33
CA ILE A 148 9.81 -3.19 -8.98
C ILE A 148 10.22 -1.75 -9.32
N ARG A 149 11.43 -1.32 -8.93
CA ARG A 149 11.93 0.05 -9.22
C ARG A 149 11.95 0.34 -10.71
N GLU A 150 12.43 -0.60 -11.54
CA GLU A 150 12.40 -0.43 -13.00
C GLU A 150 10.97 -0.38 -13.55
N ALA A 151 10.05 -1.19 -13.00
CA ALA A 151 8.65 -1.16 -13.41
C ALA A 151 8.00 0.21 -13.14
N ILE A 152 8.28 0.84 -11.99
CA ILE A 152 7.68 2.12 -11.59
C ILE A 152 8.51 3.36 -12.00
N LYS A 153 9.66 3.19 -12.65
CA LYS A 153 10.51 4.28 -13.14
C LYS A 153 9.74 5.39 -13.90
N PRO A 154 8.73 5.08 -14.76
CA PRO A 154 7.94 6.11 -15.43
C PRO A 154 7.21 7.10 -14.50
N TRP A 155 6.91 6.70 -13.26
CA TRP A 155 6.28 7.61 -12.31
C TRP A 155 7.15 8.82 -11.97
N GLY A 156 8.47 8.61 -11.84
CA GLY A 156 9.41 9.69 -11.54
C GLY A 156 9.52 10.71 -12.69
N THR A 157 9.42 10.25 -13.93
CA THR A 157 9.54 11.13 -15.11
C THR A 157 8.22 11.80 -15.49
N ARG A 158 7.06 11.19 -15.19
CA ARG A 158 5.75 11.68 -15.64
C ARG A 158 4.93 12.38 -14.58
N LEU A 159 5.00 11.91 -13.34
CA LEU A 159 4.32 12.54 -12.20
C LEU A 159 5.31 13.40 -11.43
N GLY A 160 6.46 12.82 -11.09
CA GLY A 160 7.51 13.47 -10.31
C GLY A 160 7.08 13.85 -8.89
N ASP A 161 8.01 14.42 -8.12
CA ASP A 161 7.76 14.81 -6.73
C ASP A 161 6.68 15.90 -6.59
N ARG A 162 6.59 16.81 -7.57
CA ARG A 162 5.67 17.97 -7.56
C ARG A 162 4.21 17.56 -7.45
N ARG A 163 3.85 16.38 -8.00
CA ARG A 163 2.48 15.84 -7.90
C ARG A 163 1.99 15.75 -6.46
N PHE A 164 2.90 15.54 -5.50
CA PHE A 164 2.58 15.38 -4.09
C PHE A 164 2.77 16.64 -3.25
N GLU A 165 3.13 17.79 -3.85
CA GLU A 165 3.33 19.04 -3.09
C GLU A 165 2.00 19.51 -2.50
N THR A 166 1.93 19.62 -1.17
CA THR A 166 0.68 19.78 -0.41
C THR A 166 -0.09 21.03 -0.81
N GLU A 167 0.58 22.18 -0.87
CA GLU A 167 -0.04 23.45 -1.33
C GLU A 167 -0.01 23.63 -2.86
N GLY A 168 0.55 22.65 -3.58
CA GLY A 168 0.66 22.64 -5.04
C GLY A 168 -0.33 21.69 -5.69
N GLU A 169 0.19 20.80 -6.55
CA GLU A 169 -0.64 19.87 -7.33
C GLU A 169 -1.51 18.97 -6.45
N TRP A 170 -1.08 18.65 -5.22
CA TRP A 170 -1.89 17.82 -4.33
C TRP A 170 -3.25 18.48 -4.07
N ARG A 171 -3.26 19.73 -3.59
CA ARG A 171 -4.47 20.49 -3.28
C ARG A 171 -5.33 20.76 -4.51
N GLN A 172 -4.71 21.09 -5.64
CA GLN A 172 -5.41 21.39 -6.89
C GLN A 172 -6.16 20.18 -7.44
N LYS A 173 -5.64 18.97 -7.22
CA LYS A 173 -6.19 17.71 -7.74
C LYS A 173 -6.97 16.91 -6.70
N LEU A 174 -7.27 17.49 -5.53
CA LEU A 174 -8.19 16.88 -4.57
C LEU A 174 -9.58 16.75 -5.21
N ALA A 175 -10.19 15.57 -5.10
CA ALA A 175 -11.48 15.29 -5.73
C ALA A 175 -12.47 14.71 -4.72
N GLY A 176 -13.51 15.48 -4.37
CA GLY A 176 -14.71 14.98 -3.65
C GLY A 176 -14.46 14.28 -2.31
N GLY A 177 -13.28 14.47 -1.70
CA GLY A 177 -12.85 13.79 -0.46
C GLY A 177 -11.81 12.70 -0.66
N THR A 178 -11.56 11.90 0.38
CA THR A 178 -10.49 10.88 0.38
C THR A 178 -10.68 9.85 -0.73
N ARG A 179 -11.90 9.38 -0.96
CA ARG A 179 -12.20 8.35 -1.98
C ARG A 179 -11.90 8.85 -3.40
N GLY A 180 -12.43 10.01 -3.79
CA GLY A 180 -12.18 10.55 -5.13
C GLY A 180 -10.71 10.95 -5.35
N THR A 181 -10.01 11.36 -4.29
CA THR A 181 -8.56 11.59 -4.34
C THR A 181 -7.79 10.29 -4.60
N VAL A 182 -8.15 9.18 -3.92
CA VAL A 182 -7.56 7.86 -4.16
C VAL A 182 -7.81 7.41 -5.60
N GLU A 183 -9.03 7.53 -6.09
CA GLU A 183 -9.42 7.13 -7.45
C GLU A 183 -8.66 7.94 -8.52
N THR A 184 -8.59 9.27 -8.35
CA THR A 184 -7.85 10.17 -9.24
C THR A 184 -6.37 9.82 -9.30
N LEU A 185 -5.71 9.69 -8.15
CA LEU A 185 -4.30 9.36 -8.10
C LEU A 185 -4.00 7.95 -8.62
N THR A 186 -4.87 6.98 -8.34
CA THR A 186 -4.74 5.62 -8.89
C THR A 186 -4.78 5.65 -10.41
N ARG A 187 -5.68 6.43 -11.01
CA ARG A 187 -5.75 6.60 -12.47
C ARG A 187 -4.46 7.21 -13.02
N GLU A 188 -3.98 8.31 -12.44
CA GLU A 188 -2.73 8.96 -12.86
C GLU A 188 -1.52 8.01 -12.77
N LEU A 189 -1.41 7.23 -11.69
CA LEU A 189 -0.36 6.22 -11.52
C LEU A 189 -0.45 5.14 -12.60
N ARG A 190 -1.65 4.63 -12.91
CA ARG A 190 -1.85 3.64 -13.98
C ARG A 190 -1.53 4.17 -15.36
N GLU A 191 -1.98 5.39 -15.68
CA GLU A 191 -1.69 6.06 -16.96
C GLU A 191 -0.18 6.23 -17.15
N ALA A 192 0.54 6.60 -16.09
CA ALA A 192 1.99 6.71 -16.13
C ALA A 192 2.71 5.35 -16.37
N LEU A 193 2.07 4.20 -16.08
CA LEU A 193 2.63 2.87 -16.34
C LEU A 193 2.34 2.32 -17.76
N ARG A 194 1.40 2.88 -18.52
CA ARG A 194 0.89 2.27 -19.79
C ARG A 194 1.73 2.55 -21.03
N SER A 195 2.98 2.94 -20.84
CA SER A 195 3.85 3.47 -21.90
C SER A 195 5.27 2.94 -21.84
#